data_AF-A0A7C4WWW4-F1
#
_entry.id   AF-A0A7C4WWW4-F1
#
_cell.length_a   1.000
_cell.length_b   1.000
_cell.length_c   1.000
_cell.angle_alpha   90.00
_cell.angle_beta   90.00
_cell.angle_gamma   90.00
#
_symmetry.space_group_name_H-M   'P 1'
#
loop_
_entity.id
_entity.type
_entity.pdbx_description
1 polymer ?
#
loop_
_entity_poly.entity_id
_entity_poly.type
_entity_poly.pdbx_seq_one_letter_code
_entity_poly.pdbx_strand_id
1 'polypeptide(L)'
;MKVRLPAILLAVGLILLTACQTKPTPPQPDTTPEPSVTVATVDTSKADAVKKLQEEVLALRKQAFNLEAPKLAEQEWKDADKEYTDGVSAVDANDLDTAKTKFETAKPLFTALIQLALQRGAEQNQKLADDAKQTALNLQAQQKSSELLAKADALYAQAQEAYSKGDFANAKTLFDQAYLYYDIAGKRSKALSVKERIVELKFEAMDSGNYALAEEKFAAGDAEQDPVKARDLIEESLLRYNLVLQKGWELQAGSKKETTLSLKAQADSIKAAVSMREEYSTALAILNTANEAFVKGEYEYAALLYSQAEQLFADIYKKAAEKRAKAEAAMQAAQQKQQESQTIIDEAGGSSGTSEGGN
;
A
#
# COMPACT_ATOMS: atom_id res chain seq x y z
N MET A 1 -28.67 -9.71 18.03
CA MET A 1 -29.24 -10.07 19.35
C MET A 1 -29.05 -8.89 20.29
N LYS A 2 -30.15 -8.32 20.80
CA LYS A 2 -30.17 -7.21 21.76
C LYS A 2 -30.27 -7.81 23.16
N VAL A 3 -29.39 -7.43 24.09
CA VAL A 3 -29.56 -7.75 25.51
C VAL A 3 -29.43 -6.46 26.33
N ARG A 4 -30.41 -6.28 27.21
CA ARG A 4 -30.76 -5.08 27.97
C ARG A 4 -30.03 -5.03 29.31
N LEU A 5 -29.80 -3.81 29.80
CA LEU A 5 -29.49 -3.45 31.20
C LEU A 5 -30.56 -3.95 32.20
N PRO A 6 -30.22 -3.97 33.50
CA PRO A 6 -30.96 -3.10 34.41
C PRO A 6 -30.11 -2.34 35.46
N ALA A 7 -30.64 -1.17 35.82
CA ALA A 7 -30.28 -0.30 36.94
C ALA A 7 -31.09 -0.65 38.21
N ILE A 8 -30.64 -0.21 39.40
CA ILE A 8 -31.35 -0.07 40.71
C ILE A 8 -30.26 0.24 41.78
N LEU A 9 -30.34 1.08 42.82
CA LEU A 9 -31.22 2.13 43.35
C LEU A 9 -30.40 2.94 44.39
N LEU A 10 -30.71 4.24 44.53
CA LEU A 10 -30.30 5.12 45.64
C LEU A 10 -30.99 4.73 46.96
N ALA A 11 -30.33 5.00 48.09
CA ALA A 11 -31.00 5.28 49.37
C ALA A 11 -30.25 6.36 50.16
N VAL A 12 -30.92 7.50 50.37
CA VAL A 12 -30.55 8.62 51.24
C VAL A 12 -31.27 8.42 52.58
N GLY A 13 -30.57 8.60 53.69
CA GLY A 13 -31.14 8.64 55.03
C GLY A 13 -30.60 9.84 55.81
N LEU A 14 -31.49 10.79 56.11
CA LEU A 14 -31.30 11.96 56.96
C LEU A 14 -32.46 11.98 57.95
N ILE A 15 -32.24 12.28 59.25
CA ILE A 15 -33.20 12.97 60.16
C ILE A 15 -32.61 13.14 61.60
N LEU A 16 -32.54 14.44 62.00
CA LEU A 16 -32.88 15.14 63.28
C LEU A 16 -32.26 14.69 64.63
N LEU A 17 -31.46 15.52 65.34
CA LEU A 17 -31.73 16.73 66.16
C LEU A 17 -32.35 16.48 67.56
N THR A 18 -31.67 16.97 68.61
CA THR A 18 -32.09 17.51 69.94
C THR A 18 -30.94 17.28 70.96
N ALA A 19 -30.62 18.09 71.97
CA ALA A 19 -31.00 19.42 72.45
C ALA A 19 -29.93 19.88 73.47
N CYS A 20 -29.79 21.19 73.70
CA CYS A 20 -28.90 21.82 74.67
C CYS A 20 -29.27 21.52 76.14
N GLN A 21 -28.28 21.41 77.03
CA GLN A 21 -28.40 21.89 78.42
C GLN A 21 -27.05 22.39 78.97
N THR A 22 -27.18 23.18 80.03
CA THR A 22 -26.38 24.31 80.48
C THR A 22 -25.16 23.99 81.36
N LYS A 23 -24.20 24.94 81.30
CA LYS A 23 -22.96 25.10 82.07
C LYS A 23 -23.18 25.28 83.59
N PRO A 24 -22.20 24.90 84.43
CA PRO A 24 -21.56 25.90 85.30
C PRO A 24 -20.02 25.80 85.32
N THR A 25 -19.37 26.87 85.77
CA THR A 25 -17.90 27.06 85.91
C THR A 25 -17.70 28.07 87.06
N PRO A 26 -16.57 28.18 87.80
CA PRO A 26 -15.38 27.33 88.00
C PRO A 26 -15.10 27.05 89.52
N PRO A 27 -13.98 26.38 89.86
CA PRO A 27 -12.88 27.14 90.49
C PRO A 27 -11.53 26.91 89.80
N GLN A 28 -10.71 27.96 89.74
CA GLN A 28 -9.28 27.98 89.39
C GLN A 28 -8.49 28.31 90.68
N PRO A 29 -7.15 28.18 90.74
CA PRO A 29 -6.20 27.35 89.98
C PRO A 29 -5.27 26.55 90.93
N ASP A 30 -4.65 25.47 90.47
CA ASP A 30 -3.37 25.05 91.04
C ASP A 30 -2.36 24.82 89.92
N THR A 31 -1.25 25.54 90.03
CA THR A 31 -0.17 25.66 89.07
C THR A 31 0.73 24.43 89.13
N THR A 32 0.86 23.70 88.03
CA THR A 32 1.99 22.82 87.80
C THR A 32 2.45 23.00 86.34
N PRO A 33 3.70 23.42 86.09
CA PRO A 33 4.19 23.58 84.72
C PRO A 33 4.53 22.20 84.15
N GLU A 34 3.73 21.75 83.19
CA GLU A 34 4.12 20.66 82.27
C GLU A 34 5.06 21.20 81.18
N PRO A 35 6.08 20.43 80.79
CA PRO A 35 7.03 20.83 79.76
C PRO A 35 6.34 20.86 78.39
N SER A 36 6.45 22.00 77.72
CA SER A 36 6.10 22.20 76.31
C SER A 36 6.85 21.20 75.43
N VAL A 37 6.16 20.14 74.98
CA VAL A 37 6.59 19.38 73.81
C VAL A 37 6.23 20.21 72.59
N THR A 38 7.25 20.83 71.99
CA THR A 38 7.19 21.35 70.63
C THR A 38 6.98 20.17 69.69
N VAL A 39 5.72 19.88 69.35
CA VAL A 39 5.38 19.06 68.19
C VAL A 39 5.85 19.85 66.98
N ALA A 40 6.92 19.38 66.33
CA ALA A 40 7.27 19.83 65.00
C ALA A 40 6.08 19.54 64.09
N THR A 41 5.30 20.58 63.78
CA THR A 41 4.32 20.52 62.69
C THR A 41 5.11 20.23 61.42
N VAL A 42 4.99 19.01 60.90
CA VAL A 42 5.40 18.69 59.53
C VAL A 42 4.72 19.72 58.64
N ASP A 43 5.51 20.50 57.91
CA ASP A 43 5.01 21.46 56.94
C ASP A 43 4.44 20.69 55.74
N THR A 44 3.24 20.13 55.91
CA THR A 44 2.52 19.36 54.88
C THR A 44 2.26 20.21 53.63
N SER A 45 2.28 21.54 53.77
CA SER A 45 2.07 22.46 52.66
C SER A 45 3.17 22.37 51.58
N LYS A 46 4.42 22.12 51.98
CA LYS A 46 5.56 22.01 51.04
C LYS A 46 5.53 20.70 50.28
N ALA A 47 5.23 19.59 50.97
CA ALA A 47 5.09 18.28 50.35
C ALA A 47 3.93 18.27 49.33
N ASP A 48 2.78 18.86 49.70
CA ASP A 48 1.63 18.99 48.79
C ASP A 48 1.94 19.85 47.56
N ALA A 49 2.70 20.95 47.74
CA ALA A 49 3.13 21.80 46.64
C ALA A 49 4.07 21.09 45.66
N VAL A 50 5.06 20.33 46.16
CA VAL A 50 5.98 19.54 45.33
C VAL A 50 5.23 18.45 44.58
N LYS A 51 4.30 17.75 45.24
CA LYS A 51 3.47 16.73 44.60
C LYS A 51 2.63 17.30 43.46
N LYS A 52 1.97 18.44 43.68
CA LYS A 52 1.19 19.11 42.62
C LYS A 52 2.07 19.48 41.43
N LEU A 53 3.26 20.02 41.69
CA LEU A 53 4.20 20.37 40.62
C LEU A 53 4.69 19.14 39.86
N GLN A 54 4.97 18.03 40.54
CA GLN A 54 5.31 16.75 39.92
C GLN A 54 4.19 16.26 38.97
N GLU A 55 2.92 16.32 39.40
CA GLU A 55 1.76 15.95 38.59
C GLU A 55 1.62 16.81 37.34
N GLU A 56 1.83 18.13 37.46
CA GLU A 56 1.83 19.07 36.33
C GLU A 56 2.94 18.74 35.32
N VAL A 57 4.19 18.51 35.79
CA VAL A 57 5.31 18.15 34.91
C VAL A 57 5.10 16.79 34.25
N LEU A 58 4.55 15.81 34.99
CA LEU A 58 4.23 14.49 34.45
C LEU A 58 3.17 14.58 33.33
N ALA A 59 2.18 15.46 33.46
CA ALA A 59 1.20 15.70 32.41
C ALA A 59 1.86 16.25 31.13
N LEU A 60 2.74 17.24 31.27
CA LEU A 60 3.51 17.80 30.14
C LEU A 60 4.43 16.75 29.50
N ARG A 61 5.11 15.94 30.30
CA ARG A 61 5.95 14.83 29.84
C ARG A 61 5.14 13.82 29.02
N LYS A 62 3.95 13.43 29.49
CA LYS A 62 3.04 12.53 28.75
C LYS A 62 2.58 13.15 27.43
N GLN A 63 2.25 14.44 27.44
CA GLN A 63 1.86 15.15 26.23
C GLN A 63 3.01 15.20 25.21
N ALA A 64 4.22 15.56 25.63
CA ALA A 64 5.41 15.54 24.78
C ALA A 64 5.68 14.14 24.20
N PHE A 65 5.55 13.09 25.01
CA PHE A 65 5.70 11.71 24.56
C PHE A 65 4.68 11.33 23.49
N ASN A 66 3.40 11.66 23.70
CA ASN A 66 2.33 11.39 22.73
C ASN A 66 2.49 12.16 21.42
N LEU A 67 3.25 13.25 21.44
CA LEU A 67 3.65 14.01 20.25
C LEU A 67 4.94 13.46 19.62
N GLU A 68 5.39 12.27 20.00
CA GLU A 68 6.62 11.64 19.55
C GLU A 68 7.89 12.47 19.82
N ALA A 69 7.89 13.36 20.82
CA ALA A 69 9.06 14.15 21.17
C ALA A 69 10.36 13.33 21.38
N PRO A 70 10.37 12.11 21.96
CA PRO A 70 11.58 11.31 22.06
C PRO A 70 12.25 10.99 20.70
N LYS A 71 11.45 10.91 19.62
CA LYS A 71 11.93 10.64 18.26
C LYS A 71 12.17 11.94 17.49
N LEU A 72 11.28 12.92 17.65
CA LEU A 72 11.35 14.17 16.90
C LEU A 72 12.40 15.12 17.46
N ALA A 73 12.65 15.08 18.77
CA ALA A 73 13.52 16.00 19.52
C ALA A 73 14.25 15.26 20.64
N GLU A 74 15.06 14.28 20.25
CA GLU A 74 15.72 13.34 21.16
C GLU A 74 16.57 14.02 22.23
N GLN A 75 17.38 15.02 21.84
CA GLN A 75 18.27 15.69 22.79
C GLN A 75 17.46 16.53 23.78
N GLU A 76 16.52 17.33 23.28
CA GLU A 76 15.66 18.18 24.10
C GLU A 76 14.76 17.35 25.03
N TRP A 77 14.34 16.15 24.59
CA TRP A 77 13.67 15.16 25.42
C TRP A 77 14.57 14.66 26.55
N LYS A 78 15.81 14.24 26.25
CA LYS A 78 16.76 13.75 27.27
C LYS A 78 17.04 14.81 28.34
N ASP A 79 17.19 16.06 27.93
CA ASP A 79 17.47 17.17 28.84
C ASP A 79 16.27 17.44 29.76
N ALA A 80 15.05 17.48 29.23
CA ALA A 80 13.83 17.65 30.01
C ALA A 80 13.54 16.45 30.94
N ASP A 81 13.71 15.23 30.43
CA ASP A 81 13.46 13.98 31.17
C ASP A 81 14.48 13.80 32.31
N LYS A 82 15.73 14.21 32.10
CA LYS A 82 16.74 14.23 33.15
C LYS A 82 16.29 15.07 34.34
N GLU A 83 15.84 16.31 34.12
CA GLU A 83 15.39 17.18 35.22
C GLU A 83 14.18 16.60 35.95
N TYR A 84 13.24 15.97 35.23
CA TYR A 84 12.11 15.30 35.86
C TYR A 84 12.54 14.09 36.70
N THR A 85 13.39 13.21 36.18
CA THR A 85 13.86 12.00 36.89
C THR A 85 14.75 12.34 38.09
N ASP A 86 15.60 13.36 38.00
CA ASP A 86 16.35 13.92 39.14
C ASP A 86 15.37 14.43 40.22
N GLY A 87 14.30 15.11 39.82
CA GLY A 87 13.25 15.60 40.73
C GLY A 87 12.49 14.48 41.44
N VAL A 88 12.11 13.41 40.72
CA VAL A 88 11.50 12.21 41.33
C VAL A 88 12.46 11.56 42.33
N SER A 89 13.73 11.43 41.98
CA SER A 89 14.74 10.85 42.87
C SER A 89 14.93 11.68 44.15
N ALA A 90 14.83 13.01 44.06
CA ALA A 90 14.87 13.90 45.21
C ALA A 90 13.62 13.78 46.11
N VAL A 91 12.43 13.55 45.54
CA VAL A 91 11.22 13.22 46.32
C VAL A 91 11.42 11.91 47.09
N ASP A 92 11.95 10.88 46.45
CA ASP A 92 12.22 9.58 47.08
C ASP A 92 13.26 9.68 48.21
N ALA A 93 14.20 10.65 48.10
CA ALA A 93 15.17 10.98 49.13
C ALA A 93 14.65 11.96 50.21
N ASN A 94 13.38 12.37 50.13
CA ASN A 94 12.76 13.40 50.99
C ASN A 94 13.47 14.78 50.95
N ASP A 95 14.17 15.09 49.86
CA ASP A 95 14.78 16.39 49.57
C ASP A 95 13.81 17.26 48.75
N LEU A 96 12.87 17.89 49.45
CA LEU A 96 11.79 18.65 48.83
C LEU A 96 12.26 19.95 48.15
N ASP A 97 13.40 20.53 48.55
CA ASP A 97 13.94 21.74 47.92
C ASP A 97 14.59 21.43 46.57
N THR A 98 15.38 20.36 46.52
CA THR A 98 15.95 19.87 45.26
C THR A 98 14.84 19.40 44.32
N ALA A 99 13.86 18.64 44.82
CA ALA A 99 12.72 18.18 44.03
C ALA A 99 11.96 19.36 43.38
N LYS A 100 11.64 20.39 44.18
CA LYS A 100 10.98 21.60 43.69
C LYS A 100 11.79 22.27 42.57
N THR A 101 13.09 22.52 42.80
CA THR A 101 13.98 23.15 41.83
C THR A 101 14.04 22.38 40.51
N LYS A 102 14.13 21.05 40.60
CA LYS A 102 14.15 20.15 39.45
C LYS A 102 12.86 20.17 38.65
N PHE A 103 11.70 20.10 39.31
CA PHE A 103 10.42 20.20 38.61
C PHE A 103 10.15 21.61 38.04
N GLU A 104 10.56 22.69 38.73
CA GLU A 104 10.47 24.07 38.21
C GLU A 104 11.35 24.26 36.96
N THR A 105 12.46 23.53 36.87
CA THR A 105 13.33 23.49 35.68
C THR A 105 12.74 22.62 34.56
N ALA A 106 12.21 21.45 34.89
CA ALA A 106 11.63 20.52 33.92
C ALA A 106 10.37 21.07 33.24
N LYS A 107 9.53 21.83 33.96
CA LYS A 107 8.26 22.37 33.45
C LYS A 107 8.40 23.21 32.16
N PRO A 108 9.23 24.27 32.11
CA PRO A 108 9.43 25.03 30.88
C PRO A 108 10.14 24.23 29.79
N LEU A 109 11.02 23.28 30.14
CA LEU A 109 11.68 22.39 29.17
C LEU A 109 10.66 21.51 28.43
N PHE A 110 9.75 20.84 29.15
CA PHE A 110 8.68 20.06 28.51
C PHE A 110 7.70 20.94 27.73
N THR A 111 7.44 22.17 28.20
CA THR A 111 6.58 23.12 27.46
C THR A 111 7.20 23.50 26.11
N ALA A 112 8.50 23.83 26.10
CA ALA A 112 9.24 24.12 24.87
C ALA A 112 9.33 22.89 23.96
N LEU A 113 9.55 21.71 24.55
CA LEU A 113 9.62 20.45 23.83
C LEU A 113 8.31 20.09 23.13
N ILE A 114 7.15 20.36 23.75
CA ILE A 114 5.84 20.20 23.11
C ILE A 114 5.75 21.06 21.86
N GLN A 115 6.14 22.33 21.93
CA GLN A 115 6.12 23.23 20.77
C GLN A 115 7.05 22.75 19.65
N LEU A 116 8.26 22.33 20.02
CA LEU A 116 9.24 21.79 19.06
C LEU A 116 8.75 20.49 18.40
N ALA A 117 8.13 19.59 19.16
CA ALA A 117 7.57 18.35 18.64
C ALA A 117 6.39 18.61 17.69
N LEU A 118 5.52 19.58 18.01
CA LEU A 118 4.45 20.01 17.12
C LEU A 118 5.00 20.58 15.81
N GLN A 119 6.01 21.45 15.88
CA GLN A 119 6.67 22.03 14.71
C GLN A 119 7.27 20.93 13.82
N ARG A 120 8.14 20.09 14.37
CA ARG A 120 8.80 19.00 13.63
C ARG A 120 7.78 17.98 13.09
N GLY A 121 6.70 17.74 13.82
CA GLY A 121 5.58 16.92 13.37
C GLY A 121 4.82 17.53 12.19
N ALA A 122 4.62 18.85 12.19
CA ALA A 122 4.01 19.56 11.06
C ALA A 122 4.92 19.52 9.82
N GLU A 123 6.23 19.73 9.98
CA GLU A 123 7.23 19.62 8.90
C GLU A 123 7.25 18.21 8.27
N GLN A 124 7.19 17.15 9.09
CA GLN A 124 7.07 15.78 8.59
C GLN A 124 5.78 15.55 7.81
N ASN A 125 4.64 16.01 8.33
CA ASN A 125 3.35 15.88 7.64
C ASN A 125 3.31 16.68 6.33
N GLN A 126 3.95 17.86 6.29
CA GLN A 126 4.09 18.65 5.07
C GLN A 126 4.82 17.85 3.99
N LYS A 127 5.96 17.24 4.34
CA LYS A 127 6.73 16.42 3.40
C LYS A 127 5.91 15.25 2.86
N LEU A 128 5.16 14.56 3.72
CA LEU A 128 4.26 13.48 3.29
C LEU A 128 3.20 13.99 2.30
N ALA A 129 2.62 15.16 2.56
CA ALA A 129 1.65 15.77 1.65
C ALA A 129 2.29 16.17 0.30
N ASP A 130 3.53 16.66 0.29
CA ASP A 130 4.28 16.97 -0.93
C ASP A 130 4.54 15.72 -1.77
N ASP A 131 5.02 14.65 -1.14
CA ASP A 131 5.26 13.36 -1.80
C ASP A 131 3.96 12.76 -2.37
N ALA A 132 2.86 12.85 -1.61
CA ALA A 132 1.55 12.40 -2.06
C ALA A 132 1.00 13.26 -3.21
N LYS A 133 1.19 14.58 -3.18
CA LYS A 133 0.82 15.48 -4.28
C LYS A 133 1.54 15.10 -5.56
N GLN A 134 2.86 14.93 -5.51
CA GLN A 134 3.63 14.53 -6.68
C GLN A 134 3.17 13.17 -7.22
N THR A 135 2.89 12.22 -6.33
CA THR A 135 2.36 10.90 -6.69
C THR A 135 1.00 11.02 -7.39
N ALA A 136 0.09 11.82 -6.85
CA ALA A 136 -1.22 12.06 -7.45
C ALA A 136 -1.11 12.69 -8.85
N LEU A 137 -0.22 13.67 -9.03
CA LEU A 137 0.04 14.30 -10.33
C LEU A 137 0.61 13.30 -11.35
N ASN A 138 1.56 12.46 -10.95
CA ASN A 138 2.10 11.38 -11.80
C ASN A 138 1.02 10.37 -12.22
N LEU A 139 0.00 10.19 -11.37
CA LEU A 139 -1.17 9.35 -11.64
C LEU A 139 -2.30 10.10 -12.37
N GLN A 140 -2.01 11.29 -12.92
CA GLN A 140 -2.94 12.10 -13.70
C GLN A 140 -4.18 12.55 -12.90
N ALA A 141 -4.02 12.79 -11.59
CA ALA A 141 -5.11 13.27 -10.75
C ALA A 141 -5.64 14.64 -11.18
N GLN A 142 -4.83 15.47 -11.84
CA GLN A 142 -5.29 16.74 -12.39
C GLN A 142 -6.44 16.57 -13.39
N GLN A 143 -6.41 15.51 -14.20
CA GLN A 143 -7.43 15.24 -15.21
C GLN A 143 -8.54 14.34 -14.67
N LYS A 144 -8.18 13.34 -13.86
CA LYS A 144 -9.09 12.26 -13.46
C LYS A 144 -9.77 12.49 -12.11
N SER A 145 -9.18 13.29 -11.22
CA SER A 145 -9.65 13.52 -9.84
C SER A 145 -9.43 14.97 -9.39
N SER A 146 -9.73 15.94 -10.26
CA SER A 146 -9.45 17.36 -10.07
C SER A 146 -10.07 17.95 -8.81
N GLU A 147 -11.28 17.53 -8.44
CA GLU A 147 -11.98 18.03 -7.25
C GLU A 147 -11.28 17.64 -5.94
N LEU A 148 -10.85 16.37 -5.83
CA LEU A 148 -10.08 15.88 -4.68
C LEU A 148 -8.72 16.58 -4.59
N LEU A 149 -8.07 16.79 -5.74
CA LEU A 149 -6.80 17.50 -5.82
C LEU A 149 -6.95 18.96 -5.35
N ALA A 150 -7.97 19.67 -5.83
CA ALA A 150 -8.25 21.05 -5.42
C ALA A 150 -8.57 21.14 -3.91
N LYS A 151 -9.28 20.15 -3.36
CA LYS A 151 -9.54 20.07 -1.92
C LYS A 151 -8.25 19.86 -1.11
N ALA A 152 -7.35 19.00 -1.59
CA ALA A 152 -6.04 18.79 -0.99
C ALA A 152 -5.18 20.06 -1.04
N ASP A 153 -5.16 20.76 -2.18
CA ASP A 153 -4.45 22.03 -2.36
C ASP A 153 -4.95 23.11 -1.38
N ALA A 154 -6.27 23.20 -1.18
CA ALA A 154 -6.86 24.16 -0.24
C ALA A 154 -6.46 23.87 1.21
N LEU A 155 -6.50 22.60 1.64
CA LEU A 155 -6.06 22.18 2.97
C LEU A 155 -4.56 22.43 3.17
N TYR A 156 -3.75 22.16 2.16
CA TYR A 156 -2.31 22.40 2.18
C TYR A 156 -2.01 23.90 2.35
N ALA A 157 -2.70 24.77 1.62
CA ALA A 157 -2.54 26.22 1.76
C ALA A 157 -2.93 26.71 3.17
N GLN A 158 -4.03 26.20 3.72
CA GLN A 158 -4.42 26.49 5.11
C GLN A 158 -3.38 26.00 6.12
N ALA A 159 -2.78 24.84 5.89
CA ALA A 159 -1.71 24.30 6.73
C ALA A 159 -0.47 25.21 6.72
N GLN A 160 -0.07 25.70 5.55
CA GLN A 160 1.04 26.66 5.42
C GLN A 160 0.74 27.98 6.16
N GLU A 161 -0.50 28.48 6.06
CA GLU A 161 -0.91 29.67 6.79
C GLU A 161 -0.85 29.46 8.31
N ALA A 162 -1.39 28.35 8.82
CA ALA A 162 -1.31 27.99 10.23
C ALA A 162 0.14 27.87 10.71
N TYR A 163 0.99 27.23 9.91
CA TYR A 163 2.41 27.07 10.20
C TYR A 163 3.12 28.42 10.33
N SER A 164 2.87 29.34 9.39
CA SER A 164 3.47 30.69 9.41
C SER A 164 3.08 31.53 10.62
N LYS A 165 1.92 31.24 11.25
CA LYS A 165 1.43 31.89 12.47
C LYS A 165 1.94 31.21 13.75
N GLY A 166 2.73 30.14 13.65
CA GLY A 166 3.19 29.34 14.78
C GLY A 166 2.12 28.40 15.36
N ASP A 167 0.98 28.23 14.70
CA ASP A 167 -0.06 27.28 15.10
C ASP A 167 0.27 25.88 14.55
N PHE A 168 1.34 25.30 15.09
CA PHE A 168 1.90 24.03 14.60
C PHE A 168 0.96 22.84 14.82
N ALA A 169 0.11 22.88 15.85
CA ALA A 169 -0.87 21.83 16.09
C ALA A 169 -1.89 21.77 14.95
N ASN A 170 -2.47 22.92 14.58
CA ASN A 170 -3.41 22.99 13.47
C ASN A 170 -2.71 22.71 12.13
N ALA A 171 -1.52 23.26 11.90
CA ALA A 171 -0.73 23.01 10.69
C ALA A 171 -0.48 21.50 10.50
N LYS A 172 -0.06 20.79 11.55
CA LYS A 172 0.17 19.34 11.53
C LYS A 172 -1.10 18.58 11.10
N THR A 173 -2.26 18.93 11.66
CA THR A 173 -3.54 18.32 11.32
C THR A 173 -3.96 18.62 9.88
N LEU A 174 -3.80 19.85 9.42
CA LEU A 174 -4.18 20.24 8.06
C LEU A 174 -3.28 19.61 7.00
N PHE A 175 -1.96 19.50 7.26
CA PHE A 175 -1.06 18.75 6.37
C PHE A 175 -1.41 17.26 6.30
N ASP A 176 -1.80 16.65 7.42
CA ASP A 176 -2.27 15.25 7.45
C ASP A 176 -3.52 15.05 6.59
N GLN A 177 -4.48 15.97 6.69
CA GLN A 177 -5.68 15.94 5.87
C GLN A 177 -5.36 16.19 4.39
N ALA A 178 -4.47 17.13 4.07
CA ALA A 178 -4.03 17.37 2.70
C ALA A 178 -3.39 16.12 2.10
N TYR A 179 -2.48 15.47 2.83
CA TYR A 179 -1.90 14.17 2.47
C TYR A 179 -2.97 13.14 2.12
N LEU A 180 -3.98 12.97 2.99
CA LEU A 180 -5.05 12.01 2.78
C LEU A 180 -5.83 12.29 1.49
N TYR A 181 -6.19 13.55 1.20
CA TYR A 181 -6.89 13.89 -0.05
C TYR A 181 -6.03 13.73 -1.29
N TYR A 182 -4.73 14.04 -1.25
CA TYR A 182 -3.81 13.74 -2.35
C TYR A 182 -3.73 12.24 -2.62
N ASP A 183 -3.63 11.43 -1.56
CA ASP A 183 -3.57 9.98 -1.67
C ASP A 183 -4.86 9.39 -2.28
N ILE A 184 -6.04 9.84 -1.83
CA ILE A 184 -7.32 9.45 -2.44
C ILE A 184 -7.35 9.85 -3.92
N ALA A 185 -6.96 11.09 -4.25
CA ALA A 185 -6.95 11.58 -5.63
C ALA A 185 -6.04 10.72 -6.54
N GLY A 186 -4.86 10.34 -6.05
CA GLY A 186 -3.94 9.45 -6.77
C GLY A 186 -4.52 8.06 -6.98
N LYS A 187 -4.99 7.40 -5.90
CA LYS A 187 -5.58 6.06 -5.96
C LYS A 187 -6.82 6.01 -6.87
N ARG A 188 -7.71 6.98 -6.75
CA ARG A 188 -8.91 7.09 -7.59
C ARG A 188 -8.55 7.23 -9.07
N SER A 189 -7.57 8.07 -9.38
CA SER A 189 -7.09 8.26 -10.76
C SER A 189 -6.46 6.99 -11.32
N LYS A 190 -5.69 6.27 -10.51
CA LYS A 190 -5.15 4.97 -10.89
C LYS A 190 -6.27 3.94 -11.13
N ALA A 191 -7.29 3.88 -10.28
CA ALA A 191 -8.43 2.99 -10.45
C ALA A 191 -9.16 3.27 -11.77
N LEU A 192 -9.40 4.55 -12.10
CA LEU A 192 -9.98 4.95 -13.40
C LEU A 192 -9.12 4.50 -14.57
N SER A 193 -7.80 4.69 -14.53
CA SER A 193 -6.91 4.24 -15.61
C SER A 193 -6.89 2.72 -15.77
N VAL A 194 -6.96 1.96 -14.68
CA VAL A 194 -7.06 0.49 -14.76
C VAL A 194 -8.42 0.08 -15.32
N LYS A 195 -9.52 0.70 -14.88
CA LYS A 195 -10.87 0.50 -15.43
C LYS A 195 -10.91 0.76 -16.94
N GLU A 196 -10.41 1.91 -17.39
CA GLU A 196 -10.33 2.26 -18.82
C GLU A 196 -9.57 1.19 -19.61
N ARG A 197 -8.43 0.71 -19.07
CA ARG A 197 -7.64 -0.34 -19.70
C ARG A 197 -8.39 -1.68 -19.79
N ILE A 198 -9.12 -2.06 -18.75
CA ILE A 198 -9.98 -3.26 -18.79
C ILE A 198 -11.01 -3.14 -19.91
N VAL A 199 -11.66 -1.98 -20.03
CA VAL A 199 -12.68 -1.72 -21.07
C VAL A 199 -12.07 -1.73 -22.47
N GLU A 200 -10.92 -1.07 -22.65
CA GLU A 200 -10.19 -1.05 -23.92
C GLU A 200 -9.82 -2.47 -24.39
N LEU A 201 -9.39 -3.32 -23.46
CA LEU A 201 -9.01 -4.71 -23.72
C LEU A 201 -10.20 -5.67 -23.75
N LYS A 202 -11.41 -5.19 -23.43
CA LYS A 202 -12.65 -5.98 -23.31
C LYS A 202 -12.56 -7.10 -22.26
N PHE A 203 -11.93 -6.81 -21.13
CA PHE A 203 -11.69 -7.76 -20.05
C PHE A 203 -12.77 -7.77 -18.97
N GLU A 204 -13.81 -6.95 -19.06
CA GLU A 204 -14.88 -6.82 -18.06
C GLU A 204 -15.55 -8.17 -17.76
N ALA A 205 -15.78 -8.98 -18.80
CA ALA A 205 -16.42 -10.28 -18.68
C ALA A 205 -15.47 -11.40 -18.20
N MET A 206 -14.16 -11.16 -18.20
CA MET A 206 -13.15 -12.17 -17.84
C MET A 206 -13.15 -12.46 -16.34
N ASP A 207 -13.54 -11.48 -15.52
CA ASP A 207 -13.82 -11.62 -14.10
C ASP A 207 -14.94 -10.66 -13.68
N SER A 208 -16.15 -10.96 -14.15
CA SER A 208 -17.33 -10.10 -13.94
C SER A 208 -17.67 -9.87 -12.47
N GLY A 209 -17.33 -10.81 -11.58
CA GLY A 209 -17.54 -10.69 -10.14
C GLY A 209 -16.66 -9.61 -9.52
N ASN A 210 -15.35 -9.65 -9.78
CA ASN A 210 -14.45 -8.59 -9.31
C ASN A 210 -14.72 -7.26 -10.00
N TYR A 211 -15.10 -7.26 -11.28
CA TYR A 211 -15.42 -6.02 -12.00
C TYR A 211 -16.63 -5.31 -11.38
N ALA A 212 -17.74 -6.04 -11.16
CA ALA A 212 -18.94 -5.47 -10.55
C ALA A 212 -18.68 -4.91 -9.14
N LEU A 213 -17.90 -5.64 -8.34
CA LEU A 213 -17.57 -5.18 -6.99
C LEU A 213 -16.55 -4.04 -7.00
N ALA A 214 -15.66 -3.95 -7.99
CA ALA A 214 -14.80 -2.79 -8.19
C ALA A 214 -15.62 -1.52 -8.47
N GLU A 215 -16.64 -1.61 -9.33
CA GLU A 215 -17.57 -0.51 -9.63
C GLU A 215 -18.35 -0.07 -8.39
N GLU A 216 -18.90 -1.02 -7.62
CA GLU A 216 -19.61 -0.74 -6.36
C GLU A 216 -18.74 0.03 -5.37
N LYS A 217 -17.51 -0.45 -5.15
CA LYS A 217 -16.56 0.17 -4.22
C LYS A 217 -16.08 1.53 -4.70
N PHE A 218 -15.90 1.69 -6.02
CA PHE A 218 -15.55 2.97 -6.62
C PHE A 218 -16.64 4.01 -6.35
N ALA A 219 -17.89 3.68 -6.66
CA ALA A 219 -19.02 4.57 -6.45
C ALA A 219 -19.26 4.88 -4.96
N ALA A 220 -19.11 3.88 -4.09
CA ALA A 220 -19.22 4.07 -2.64
C ALA A 220 -18.10 4.99 -2.11
N GLY A 221 -16.88 4.84 -2.61
CA GLY A 221 -15.75 5.71 -2.26
C GLY A 221 -15.96 7.16 -2.69
N ASP A 222 -16.51 7.38 -3.89
CA ASP A 222 -16.83 8.73 -4.40
C ASP A 222 -17.94 9.44 -3.59
N ALA A 223 -18.87 8.67 -3.03
CA ALA A 223 -19.97 9.22 -2.22
C ALA A 223 -19.62 9.42 -0.73
N GLU A 224 -18.53 8.81 -0.25
CA GLU A 224 -18.16 8.78 1.16
C GLU A 224 -17.62 10.13 1.64
N GLN A 225 -18.08 10.55 2.83
CA GLN A 225 -17.72 11.84 3.43
C GLN A 225 -16.56 11.73 4.41
N ASP A 226 -16.38 10.55 5.03
CA ASP A 226 -15.20 10.25 5.82
C ASP A 226 -14.03 9.93 4.89
N PRO A 227 -12.99 10.78 4.81
CA PRO A 227 -11.90 10.59 3.86
C PRO A 227 -11.08 9.33 4.12
N VAL A 228 -11.00 8.83 5.36
CA VAL A 228 -10.28 7.58 5.65
C VAL A 228 -11.04 6.41 5.03
N LYS A 229 -12.36 6.38 5.24
CA LYS A 229 -13.21 5.34 4.67
C LYS A 229 -13.32 5.46 3.15
N ALA A 230 -13.36 6.67 2.60
CA ALA A 230 -13.33 6.91 1.17
C ALA A 230 -12.05 6.36 0.53
N ARG A 231 -10.89 6.62 1.15
CA ARG A 231 -9.60 6.05 0.73
C ARG A 231 -9.64 4.53 0.67
N ASP A 232 -10.09 3.89 1.74
CA ASP A 232 -10.12 2.43 1.84
C ASP A 232 -11.04 1.80 0.79
N LEU A 233 -12.20 2.42 0.51
CA LEU A 233 -13.12 1.98 -0.54
C LEU A 233 -12.52 2.13 -1.95
N ILE A 234 -11.87 3.26 -2.23
CA ILE A 234 -11.19 3.49 -3.51
C ILE A 234 -10.00 2.54 -3.69
N GLU A 235 -9.27 2.25 -2.62
CA GLU A 235 -8.18 1.27 -2.64
C GLU A 235 -8.69 -0.16 -2.90
N GLU A 236 -9.80 -0.54 -2.26
CA GLU A 236 -10.45 -1.82 -2.53
C GLU A 236 -10.94 -1.92 -3.99
N SER A 237 -11.49 -0.84 -4.55
CA SER A 237 -11.86 -0.77 -5.96
C SER A 237 -10.66 -0.98 -6.88
N LEU A 238 -9.55 -0.27 -6.63
CA LEU A 238 -8.31 -0.41 -7.38
C LEU A 238 -7.77 -1.85 -7.34
N LEU A 239 -7.74 -2.46 -6.16
CA LEU A 239 -7.35 -3.87 -6.00
C LEU A 239 -8.19 -4.78 -6.90
N ARG A 240 -9.51 -4.60 -6.88
CA ARG A 240 -10.43 -5.44 -7.65
C ARG A 240 -10.29 -5.24 -9.15
N TYR A 241 -10.16 -4.00 -9.64
CA TYR A 241 -9.85 -3.78 -11.05
C TYR A 241 -8.53 -4.45 -11.45
N ASN A 242 -7.48 -4.38 -10.62
CA ASN A 242 -6.22 -5.05 -10.94
C ASN A 242 -6.39 -6.58 -11.04
N LEU A 243 -7.23 -7.20 -10.21
CA LEU A 243 -7.56 -8.63 -10.32
C LEU A 243 -8.24 -8.96 -11.66
N VAL A 244 -9.20 -8.14 -12.09
CA VAL A 244 -9.85 -8.29 -13.40
C VAL A 244 -8.85 -8.18 -14.54
N LEU A 245 -8.00 -7.14 -14.51
CA LEU A 245 -6.97 -6.92 -15.52
C LEU A 245 -5.98 -8.09 -15.58
N GLN A 246 -5.53 -8.57 -14.42
CA GLN A 246 -4.64 -9.74 -14.33
C GLN A 246 -5.30 -10.99 -14.88
N LYS A 247 -6.57 -11.24 -14.52
CA LYS A 247 -7.32 -12.40 -15.01
C LYS A 247 -7.54 -12.37 -16.51
N GLY A 248 -7.87 -11.21 -17.07
CA GLY A 248 -8.01 -11.04 -18.50
C GLY A 248 -6.70 -11.32 -19.25
N TRP A 249 -5.57 -10.83 -18.74
CA TRP A 249 -4.26 -11.14 -19.31
C TRP A 249 -3.89 -12.62 -19.20
N GLU A 250 -4.19 -13.26 -18.07
CA GLU A 250 -3.97 -14.71 -17.89
C GLU A 250 -4.71 -15.52 -18.97
N LEU A 251 -6.02 -15.25 -19.14
CA LEU A 251 -6.85 -15.95 -20.12
C LEU A 251 -6.40 -15.66 -21.56
N GLN A 252 -6.04 -14.42 -21.88
CA GLN A 252 -5.56 -14.06 -23.20
C GLN A 252 -4.21 -14.72 -23.51
N ALA A 253 -3.28 -14.74 -22.56
CA ALA A 253 -2.00 -15.42 -22.70
C ALA A 253 -2.19 -16.93 -22.87
N GLY A 254 -3.11 -17.54 -22.10
CA GLY A 254 -3.48 -18.95 -22.22
C GLY A 254 -4.03 -19.30 -23.61
N SER A 255 -4.97 -18.50 -24.12
CA SER A 255 -5.51 -18.70 -25.48
C SER A 255 -4.43 -18.57 -26.56
N LYS A 256 -3.54 -17.57 -26.44
CA LYS A 256 -2.43 -17.39 -27.38
C LYS A 256 -1.44 -18.55 -27.35
N LYS A 257 -1.11 -19.04 -26.15
CA LYS A 257 -0.29 -20.24 -25.96
C LYS A 257 -0.87 -21.44 -26.72
N GLU A 258 -2.17 -21.69 -26.59
CA GLU A 258 -2.84 -22.79 -27.31
C GLU A 258 -2.72 -22.65 -28.83
N THR A 259 -2.97 -21.46 -29.36
CA THR A 259 -2.80 -21.16 -30.80
C THR A 259 -1.37 -21.36 -31.26
N THR A 260 -0.38 -20.83 -30.53
CA THR A 260 1.04 -20.99 -30.85
C THR A 260 1.43 -22.47 -30.87
N LEU A 261 0.99 -23.27 -29.89
CA LEU A 261 1.29 -24.69 -29.83
C LEU A 261 0.66 -25.47 -30.99
N SER A 262 -0.54 -25.10 -31.43
CA SER A 262 -1.18 -25.67 -32.61
C SER A 262 -0.38 -25.39 -33.89
N LEU A 263 0.08 -24.15 -34.10
CA LEU A 263 0.91 -23.78 -35.25
C LEU A 263 2.27 -24.48 -35.22
N LYS A 264 2.90 -24.56 -34.06
CA LYS A 264 4.12 -25.34 -33.87
C LYS A 264 3.90 -26.80 -34.27
N ALA A 265 2.80 -27.43 -33.83
CA ALA A 265 2.48 -28.80 -34.21
C ALA A 265 2.28 -28.97 -35.72
N GLN A 266 1.65 -28.00 -36.39
CA GLN A 266 1.53 -27.99 -37.86
C GLN A 266 2.90 -27.88 -38.55
N ALA A 267 3.78 -26.99 -38.09
CA ALA A 267 5.16 -26.88 -38.58
C ALA A 267 5.94 -28.19 -38.37
N ASP A 268 5.77 -28.84 -37.22
CA ASP A 268 6.41 -30.12 -36.89
C ASP A 268 5.95 -31.25 -37.83
N SER A 269 4.66 -31.28 -38.19
CA SER A 269 4.08 -32.31 -39.07
C SER A 269 4.71 -32.35 -40.47
N ILE A 270 5.26 -31.21 -40.94
CA ILE A 270 5.96 -31.10 -42.23
C ILE A 270 7.48 -31.05 -42.08
N LYS A 271 8.01 -31.46 -40.90
CA LYS A 271 9.44 -31.47 -40.57
C LYS A 271 10.11 -30.11 -40.72
N ALA A 272 9.39 -29.02 -40.43
CA ALA A 272 9.93 -27.67 -40.56
C ALA A 272 11.17 -27.44 -39.67
N ALA A 273 11.25 -28.08 -38.50
CA ALA A 273 12.44 -28.05 -37.64
C ALA A 273 13.73 -28.52 -38.35
N VAL A 274 13.62 -29.35 -39.38
CA VAL A 274 14.76 -29.82 -40.19
C VAL A 274 15.05 -28.86 -41.34
N SER A 275 14.02 -28.41 -42.06
CA SER A 275 14.17 -27.59 -43.28
C SER A 275 14.32 -26.08 -43.03
N MET A 276 13.97 -25.62 -41.82
CA MET A 276 13.95 -24.22 -41.36
C MET A 276 14.63 -24.09 -40.00
N ARG A 277 15.78 -24.75 -39.80
CA ARG A 277 16.39 -24.97 -38.48
C ARG A 277 16.63 -23.67 -37.69
N GLU A 278 17.18 -22.65 -38.35
CA GLU A 278 17.53 -21.39 -37.69
C GLU A 278 16.28 -20.65 -37.22
N GLU A 279 15.31 -20.42 -38.12
CA GLU A 279 14.07 -19.73 -37.80
C GLU A 279 13.25 -20.49 -36.75
N TYR A 280 13.23 -21.82 -36.86
CA TYR A 280 12.56 -22.69 -35.88
C TYR A 280 13.18 -22.57 -34.48
N SER A 281 14.51 -22.56 -34.40
CA SER A 281 15.22 -22.37 -33.13
C SER A 281 14.88 -21.02 -32.48
N THR A 282 14.83 -19.94 -33.27
CA THR A 282 14.43 -18.62 -32.80
C THR A 282 12.99 -18.61 -32.28
N ALA A 283 12.04 -19.19 -33.02
CA ALA A 283 10.64 -19.29 -32.59
C ALA A 283 10.50 -20.08 -31.28
N LEU A 284 11.26 -21.17 -31.14
CA LEU A 284 11.26 -22.00 -29.94
C LEU A 284 11.82 -21.26 -28.72
N ALA A 285 12.88 -20.48 -28.89
CA ALA A 285 13.45 -19.66 -27.81
C ALA A 285 12.41 -18.66 -27.27
N ILE A 286 11.70 -17.95 -28.16
CA ILE A 286 10.65 -17.00 -27.77
C ILE A 286 9.49 -17.72 -27.06
N LEU A 287 9.06 -18.87 -27.58
CA LEU A 287 8.02 -19.68 -26.94
C LEU A 287 8.43 -20.12 -25.51
N ASN A 288 9.69 -20.48 -25.30
CA ASN A 288 10.19 -20.86 -23.98
C ASN A 288 10.21 -19.66 -23.02
N THR A 289 10.67 -18.50 -23.47
CA THR A 289 10.58 -17.26 -22.67
C THR A 289 9.12 -16.90 -22.34
N ALA A 290 8.18 -17.10 -23.28
CA ALA A 290 6.76 -16.90 -23.02
C ALA A 290 6.23 -17.83 -21.92
N ASN A 291 6.63 -19.11 -21.95
CA ASN A 291 6.25 -20.08 -20.92
C ASN A 291 6.82 -19.70 -19.54
N GLU A 292 8.06 -19.23 -19.47
CA GLU A 292 8.67 -18.76 -18.23
C GLU A 292 7.94 -17.53 -17.66
N ALA A 293 7.65 -16.54 -18.51
CA ALA A 293 6.89 -15.35 -18.13
C ALA A 293 5.49 -15.74 -17.61
N PHE A 294 4.81 -16.67 -18.29
CA PHE A 294 3.50 -17.16 -17.87
C PHE A 294 3.53 -17.80 -16.48
N VAL A 295 4.53 -18.66 -16.21
CA VAL A 295 4.70 -19.30 -14.89
C VAL A 295 4.99 -18.29 -13.78
N LYS A 296 5.66 -17.18 -14.10
CA LYS A 296 5.92 -16.08 -13.15
C LYS A 296 4.70 -15.17 -12.91
N GLY A 297 3.60 -15.39 -13.62
CA GLY A 297 2.41 -14.52 -13.55
C GLY A 297 2.55 -13.22 -14.34
N GLU A 298 3.56 -13.09 -15.20
CA GLU A 298 3.79 -11.94 -16.08
C GLU A 298 2.92 -12.05 -17.34
N TYR A 299 1.61 -12.19 -17.15
CA TYR A 299 0.69 -12.63 -18.21
C TYR A 299 0.61 -11.67 -19.41
N GLU A 300 0.67 -10.37 -19.18
CA GLU A 300 0.70 -9.37 -20.26
C GLU A 300 1.92 -9.57 -21.17
N TYR A 301 3.09 -9.76 -20.55
CA TYR A 301 4.33 -10.00 -21.29
C TYR A 301 4.32 -11.38 -21.97
N ALA A 302 3.80 -12.41 -21.29
CA ALA A 302 3.62 -13.73 -21.88
C ALA A 302 2.69 -13.68 -23.11
N ALA A 303 1.57 -12.96 -23.06
CA ALA A 303 0.67 -12.78 -24.19
C ALA A 303 1.37 -12.13 -25.40
N LEU A 304 2.23 -11.13 -25.16
CA LEU A 304 3.04 -10.51 -26.20
C LEU A 304 3.99 -11.54 -26.84
N LEU A 305 4.74 -12.30 -26.03
CA LEU A 305 5.70 -13.28 -26.52
C LEU A 305 5.04 -14.46 -27.24
N TYR A 306 3.90 -14.96 -26.75
CA TYR A 306 3.13 -15.98 -27.46
C TYR A 306 2.66 -15.47 -28.82
N SER A 307 2.22 -14.21 -28.93
CA SER A 307 1.84 -13.61 -30.24
C SER A 307 3.01 -13.57 -31.21
N GLN A 308 4.22 -13.26 -30.74
CA GLN A 308 5.42 -13.27 -31.57
C GLN A 308 5.78 -14.69 -32.02
N ALA A 309 5.76 -15.66 -31.10
CA ALA A 309 6.02 -17.05 -31.44
C ALA A 309 4.95 -17.62 -32.40
N GLU A 310 3.69 -17.24 -32.23
CA GLU A 310 2.58 -17.58 -33.13
C GLU A 310 2.89 -17.17 -34.58
N GLN A 311 3.27 -15.90 -34.79
CA GLN A 311 3.63 -15.37 -36.10
C GLN A 311 4.83 -16.12 -36.71
N LEU A 312 5.87 -16.37 -35.91
CA LEU A 312 7.05 -17.09 -36.39
C LEU A 312 6.72 -18.53 -36.79
N PHE A 313 5.95 -19.27 -35.99
CA PHE A 313 5.57 -20.64 -36.35
C PHE A 313 4.64 -20.68 -37.57
N ALA A 314 3.75 -19.71 -37.75
CA ALA A 314 2.94 -19.58 -38.96
C ALA A 314 3.82 -19.36 -40.21
N ASP A 315 4.80 -18.45 -40.13
CA ASP A 315 5.73 -18.18 -41.24
C ASP A 315 6.63 -19.37 -41.55
N ILE A 316 7.12 -20.06 -40.52
CA ILE A 316 7.92 -21.27 -40.66
C ILE A 316 7.11 -22.37 -41.35
N TYR A 317 5.87 -22.60 -40.91
CA TYR A 317 4.98 -23.57 -41.54
C TYR A 317 4.78 -23.25 -43.03
N LYS A 318 4.44 -22.00 -43.35
CA LYS A 318 4.24 -21.56 -44.74
C LYS A 318 5.49 -21.79 -45.60
N LYS A 319 6.66 -21.33 -45.16
CA LYS A 319 7.92 -21.49 -45.90
C LYS A 319 8.31 -22.96 -46.06
N ALA A 320 8.13 -23.78 -45.02
CA ALA A 320 8.43 -25.20 -45.10
C ALA A 320 7.45 -25.93 -46.04
N ALA A 321 6.17 -25.57 -46.03
CA ALA A 321 5.18 -26.13 -46.95
C ALA A 321 5.51 -25.79 -48.42
N GLU A 322 5.90 -24.54 -48.70
CA GLU A 322 6.35 -24.12 -50.03
C GLU A 322 7.62 -24.88 -50.49
N LYS A 323 8.62 -25.04 -49.62
CA LYS A 323 9.82 -25.84 -49.91
C LYS A 323 9.47 -27.30 -50.22
N ARG A 324 8.56 -27.88 -49.43
CA ARG A 324 8.09 -29.26 -49.60
C ARG A 324 7.37 -29.43 -50.93
N ALA A 325 6.44 -28.54 -51.26
CA ALA A 325 5.71 -28.59 -52.53
C ALA A 325 6.66 -28.50 -53.75
N LYS A 326 7.67 -27.62 -53.68
CA LYS A 326 8.71 -27.53 -54.74
C LYS A 326 9.54 -28.81 -54.87
N ALA A 327 9.90 -29.42 -53.73
CA ALA A 327 10.64 -30.68 -53.73
C ALA A 327 9.78 -31.84 -54.29
N GLU A 328 8.51 -31.92 -53.91
CA GLU A 328 7.57 -32.93 -54.43
C GLU A 328 7.36 -32.78 -55.95
N ALA A 329 7.16 -31.55 -56.44
CA ALA A 329 7.07 -31.28 -57.87
C ALA A 329 8.36 -31.66 -58.64
N ALA A 330 9.53 -31.34 -58.08
CA ALA A 330 10.82 -31.71 -58.68
C ALA A 330 11.04 -33.24 -58.71
N MET A 331 10.66 -33.95 -57.65
CA MET A 331 10.73 -35.42 -57.61
C MET A 331 9.79 -36.07 -58.62
N GLN A 332 8.56 -35.58 -58.75
CA GLN A 332 7.61 -36.08 -59.75
C GLN A 332 8.13 -35.86 -61.18
N ALA A 333 8.67 -34.67 -61.48
CA ALA A 333 9.26 -34.39 -62.78
C ALA A 333 10.48 -35.28 -63.07
N ALA A 334 11.31 -35.58 -62.07
CA ALA A 334 12.44 -36.49 -62.21
C ALA A 334 11.99 -37.94 -62.46
N GLN A 335 10.95 -38.41 -61.75
CA GLN A 335 10.37 -39.74 -61.96
C GLN A 335 9.77 -39.90 -63.36
N GLN A 336 9.05 -38.89 -63.85
CA GLN A 336 8.50 -38.88 -65.20
C GLN A 336 9.60 -38.99 -66.26
N LYS A 337 10.66 -38.17 -66.14
CA LYS A 337 11.82 -38.26 -67.05
C LYS A 337 12.51 -39.62 -67.01
N GLN A 338 12.60 -40.23 -65.83
CA GLN A 338 13.17 -41.57 -65.68
C GLN A 338 12.31 -42.63 -66.38
N GLN A 339 10.98 -42.55 -66.25
CA GLN A 339 10.04 -43.45 -66.94
C GLN A 339 10.07 -43.28 -68.46
N GLU A 340 10.11 -42.03 -68.95
CA GLU A 340 10.26 -41.72 -70.39
C GLU A 340 11.57 -42.30 -70.93
N SER A 341 12.68 -42.10 -70.20
CA SER A 341 13.99 -42.64 -70.61
C SER A 341 13.99 -44.17 -70.64
N GLN A 342 13.35 -44.83 -69.67
CA GLN A 342 13.22 -46.29 -69.65
C GLN A 342 12.39 -46.80 -70.82
N THR A 343 11.29 -46.12 -71.15
CA THR A 343 10.43 -46.46 -72.30
C THR A 343 11.21 -46.39 -73.61
N ILE A 344 12.02 -45.34 -73.81
CA ILE A 344 12.88 -45.19 -75.01
C ILE A 344 13.91 -46.32 -75.09
N ILE A 345 14.50 -46.72 -73.96
CA ILE A 345 15.49 -47.82 -73.91
C ILE A 345 14.82 -49.16 -74.23
N ASP A 346 13.63 -49.43 -73.69
CA ASP A 346 12.89 -50.67 -73.91
C ASP A 346 12.42 -50.79 -75.38
N GLU A 347 11.98 -49.68 -75.99
CA GLU A 347 11.66 -49.60 -77.43
C GLU A 347 12.90 -49.82 -78.31
N ALA A 348 14.07 -49.29 -77.92
CA ALA A 348 15.32 -49.50 -78.64
C ALA A 348 15.84 -50.95 -78.52
N GLY A 349 15.75 -51.55 -77.33
CA GLY A 349 16.17 -52.93 -77.03
C GLY A 349 15.27 -54.01 -77.65
N GLY A 350 13.99 -53.72 -77.89
CA GLY A 350 13.08 -54.60 -78.63
C GLY A 350 13.39 -54.69 -80.14
N SER A 351 14.10 -53.71 -80.71
CA SER A 351 14.43 -53.68 -82.14
C SER A 351 15.73 -54.39 -82.52
N SER A 352 16.60 -54.71 -81.54
CA SER A 352 17.94 -55.28 -81.78
C SER A 352 18.01 -56.82 -81.66
N GLY A 353 16.89 -57.49 -81.36
CA GLY A 353 16.82 -58.95 -81.18
C GLY A 353 16.52 -59.80 -82.42
N THR A 354 16.48 -59.24 -83.63
CA THR A 354 16.18 -59.99 -84.88
C THR A 354 17.19 -59.71 -86.00
N SER A 355 18.48 -59.90 -85.74
CA SER A 355 19.47 -60.00 -86.83
C SER A 355 20.63 -60.94 -86.53
N GLU A 356 20.35 -62.23 -86.28
CA GLU A 356 21.30 -63.29 -86.59
C GLU A 356 20.57 -64.38 -87.38
N GLY A 357 21.00 -64.60 -88.62
CA GLY A 357 20.61 -65.75 -89.44
C GLY A 357 20.32 -65.43 -90.90
N GLY A 358 21.35 -65.45 -91.74
CA GLY A 358 21.18 -65.73 -93.18
C GLY A 358 22.02 -64.89 -94.13
N ASN A 359 23.26 -65.30 -94.40
CA ASN A 359 23.58 -65.94 -95.68
C ASN A 359 24.92 -66.69 -95.62
#